data_AF-A0A1F9QLK4-F1
#
_entry.id   AF-A0A1F9QLK4-F1
#
_cell.length_a   1.000
_cell.length_b   1.000
_cell.length_c   1.000
_cell.angle_alpha   90.00
_cell.angle_beta   90.00
_cell.angle_gamma   90.00
#
_symmetry.space_group_name_H-M   'P 1'
#
loop_
_entity.id
_entity.type
_entity.pdbx_description
1 polymer ?
#
loop_
_entity_poly.entity_id
_entity_poly.type
_entity_poly.pdbx_seq_one_letter_code
_entity_poly.pdbx_strand_id
1 'polypeptide(L)'
;MKWLLWFIGIGVYVMFLGGVFYYNLFKWTFDEKLKQDVIEAVKIYAPTMRNGLLNSVDAISFEEYDIMMSLAKDERIASMLYLSRKGRVRWHKEARFMGMPWEDFRAQVPPPTDAISQAYLSKLPKVRQVKGEPFYEIAIPFSVRGEIIGIMDLLVSRAGAEVLIGSAMRKYVFGAVGVLFLLGLPLYFFFHHYVISPMDVLRESVEGVSLKNFDLRFPARSDELGELAGAVTRLMARMKVEIEGISNRDRTYKEAEQRWWRSLLNIIVPATNYVIVVDENNSILYANFELGAGMDAKNIHLLDVVDSQQQTLLRLVGQAFETPDRMVEGETVFKNQSFNVKVLHVGQTAETNRTLILFYPKQQSVGM
;
A
#
# COMPACT_ATOMS: atom_id res chain seq x y z
N MET A 1 -11.78 3.74 -7.98
CA MET A 1 -11.76 2.30 -8.32
C MET A 1 -10.65 1.49 -7.63
N LYS A 2 -9.38 1.94 -7.61
CA LYS A 2 -8.26 1.13 -7.05
C LYS A 2 -8.50 0.66 -5.61
N TRP A 3 -8.99 1.53 -4.73
CA TRP A 3 -9.27 1.21 -3.32
C TRP A 3 -10.41 0.21 -3.12
N LEU A 4 -11.45 0.28 -3.95
CA LEU A 4 -12.56 -0.69 -3.92
C LEU A 4 -12.06 -2.10 -4.30
N LEU A 5 -11.20 -2.20 -5.32
CA LEU A 5 -10.60 -3.48 -5.71
C LEU A 5 -9.73 -4.07 -4.61
N TRP A 6 -8.90 -3.26 -3.93
CA TRP A 6 -8.13 -3.70 -2.77
C TRP A 6 -9.02 -4.16 -1.61
N PHE A 7 -10.08 -3.41 -1.32
CA PHE A 7 -11.03 -3.76 -0.28
C PHE A 7 -11.72 -5.10 -0.54
N ILE A 8 -12.22 -5.31 -1.78
CA ILE A 8 -12.82 -6.57 -2.20
C ILE A 8 -11.78 -7.70 -2.15
N GLY A 9 -10.55 -7.45 -2.63
CA GLY A 9 -9.47 -8.42 -2.63
C GLY A 9 -9.10 -8.90 -1.22
N ILE A 10 -8.95 -7.97 -0.26
CA ILE A 10 -8.70 -8.30 1.15
C ILE A 10 -9.88 -9.08 1.74
N GLY A 11 -11.12 -8.65 1.46
CA GLY A 11 -12.32 -9.33 1.91
C GLY A 11 -12.38 -10.79 1.44
N VAL A 12 -12.16 -11.03 0.14
CA VAL A 12 -12.11 -12.38 -0.44
C VAL A 12 -10.98 -13.20 0.18
N TYR A 13 -9.80 -12.61 0.37
CA TYR A 13 -8.67 -13.29 1.00
C TYR A 13 -8.98 -13.75 2.43
N VAL A 14 -9.53 -12.87 3.27
CA VAL A 14 -9.91 -13.18 4.65
C VAL A 14 -11.01 -14.24 4.68
N MET A 15 -11.98 -14.18 3.76
CA MET A 15 -13.03 -15.22 3.64
C MET A 15 -12.45 -16.59 3.29
N PHE A 16 -11.48 -16.66 2.37
CA PHE A 16 -10.82 -17.92 2.03
C PHE A 16 -10.02 -18.48 3.20
N LEU A 17 -9.19 -17.64 3.85
CA LEU A 17 -8.37 -18.06 4.98
C LEU A 17 -9.24 -18.50 6.17
N GLY A 18 -10.26 -17.70 6.49
CA GLY A 18 -11.26 -18.02 7.51
C GLY A 18 -12.04 -19.29 7.17
N GLY A 19 -12.43 -19.48 5.91
CA GLY A 19 -13.14 -20.67 5.44
C GLY A 19 -12.31 -21.94 5.54
N VAL A 20 -11.02 -21.90 5.18
CA VAL A 20 -10.10 -23.03 5.33
C VAL A 20 -9.90 -23.38 6.81
N PHE A 21 -9.69 -22.37 7.66
CA PHE A 21 -9.54 -22.58 9.10
C PHE A 21 -10.82 -23.16 9.71
N TYR A 22 -11.98 -22.60 9.37
CA TYR A 22 -13.28 -23.04 9.86
C TYR A 22 -13.60 -24.47 9.39
N TYR A 23 -13.35 -24.79 8.13
CA TYR A 23 -13.48 -26.15 7.59
C TYR A 23 -12.64 -27.15 8.37
N ASN A 24 -11.36 -26.84 8.59
CA ASN A 24 -10.45 -27.73 9.31
C ASN A 24 -10.88 -27.93 10.78
N LEU A 25 -11.31 -26.86 11.46
CA LEU A 25 -11.81 -26.92 12.82
C LEU A 25 -13.08 -27.79 12.92
N PHE A 26 -14.03 -27.59 12.01
CA PHE A 26 -15.29 -28.34 11.99
C PHE A 26 -15.08 -29.80 11.63
N LYS A 27 -14.26 -30.06 10.61
CA LYS A 27 -13.87 -31.42 10.25
C LYS A 27 -13.25 -32.13 11.44
N TRP A 28 -12.28 -31.51 12.10
CA TRP A 28 -11.65 -32.08 13.30
C TRP A 28 -12.66 -32.31 14.42
N THR A 29 -13.51 -31.33 14.73
CA THR A 29 -14.47 -31.41 15.83
C THR A 29 -15.52 -32.50 15.59
N PHE A 30 -16.08 -32.59 14.39
CA PHE A 30 -17.08 -33.62 14.07
C PHE A 30 -16.47 -35.00 13.95
N ASP A 31 -15.30 -35.13 13.32
CA ASP A 31 -14.58 -36.41 13.25
C ASP A 31 -14.23 -36.89 14.67
N GLU A 32 -13.74 -36.03 15.55
CA GLU A 32 -13.36 -36.42 16.90
C GLU A 32 -14.58 -36.74 17.77
N LYS A 33 -15.64 -35.95 17.67
CA LYS A 33 -16.90 -36.23 18.35
C LYS A 33 -17.49 -37.58 17.93
N LEU A 34 -17.53 -37.87 16.62
CA LEU A 34 -18.03 -39.15 16.12
C LEU A 34 -17.27 -40.34 16.72
N LYS A 35 -15.93 -40.26 16.78
CA LYS A 35 -15.08 -41.30 17.37
C LYS A 35 -15.38 -41.48 18.86
N GLN A 36 -15.47 -40.37 19.61
CA GLN A 36 -15.72 -40.38 21.05
C GLN A 36 -17.11 -40.97 21.36
N ASP A 37 -18.15 -40.51 20.66
CA ASP A 37 -19.53 -40.96 20.84
C ASP A 37 -19.64 -42.48 20.65
N VAL A 38 -18.98 -43.06 19.64
CA VAL A 38 -18.98 -44.52 19.42
C VAL A 38 -18.22 -45.26 20.51
N ILE A 39 -17.03 -44.78 20.90
CA ILE A 39 -16.25 -45.40 21.98
C ILE A 39 -17.03 -45.38 23.30
N GLU A 40 -17.72 -44.28 23.59
CA GLU A 40 -18.55 -44.15 24.80
C GLU A 40 -19.77 -45.07 24.75
N ALA A 41 -20.47 -45.16 23.61
CA ALA A 41 -21.58 -46.09 23.44
C ALA A 41 -21.17 -47.53 23.75
N VAL A 42 -19.99 -47.94 23.30
CA VAL A 42 -19.43 -49.27 23.59
C VAL A 42 -19.03 -49.43 25.06
N LYS A 43 -18.45 -48.40 25.67
CA LYS A 43 -18.04 -48.42 27.08
C LYS A 43 -19.21 -48.65 28.02
N ILE A 44 -20.41 -48.15 27.68
CA ILE A 44 -21.64 -48.39 28.45
C ILE A 44 -21.91 -49.90 28.60
N TYR A 45 -21.69 -50.66 27.52
CA TYR A 45 -21.91 -52.10 27.48
C TYR A 45 -20.70 -52.93 27.96
N ALA A 46 -19.54 -52.31 28.17
CA ALA A 46 -18.31 -53.00 28.53
C ALA A 46 -18.42 -53.90 29.78
N PRO A 47 -19.16 -53.57 30.86
CA PRO A 47 -19.33 -54.47 31.99
C PRO A 47 -19.98 -55.81 31.61
N THR A 48 -21.06 -55.76 30.83
CA THR A 48 -21.78 -56.96 30.36
C THR A 48 -20.91 -57.80 29.42
N MET A 49 -20.23 -57.15 28.47
CA MET A 49 -19.31 -57.81 27.55
C MET A 49 -18.14 -58.48 28.29
N ARG A 50 -17.57 -57.82 29.30
CA ARG A 50 -16.53 -58.40 30.16
C ARG A 50 -17.02 -59.63 30.91
N ASN A 51 -18.22 -59.57 31.50
CA ASN A 51 -18.80 -60.70 32.22
C ASN A 51 -19.04 -61.90 31.29
N GLY A 52 -19.56 -61.68 30.09
CA GLY A 52 -19.73 -62.72 29.07
C GLY A 52 -18.40 -63.39 28.68
N LEU A 53 -17.37 -62.58 28.39
CA LEU A 53 -16.03 -63.07 28.05
C LEU A 53 -15.36 -63.89 29.16
N LEU A 54 -15.62 -63.55 30.43
CA LEU A 54 -15.07 -64.27 31.59
C LEU A 54 -15.80 -65.59 31.84
N ASN A 55 -17.12 -65.61 31.66
CA ASN A 55 -17.96 -66.76 32.00
C ASN A 55 -18.06 -67.81 30.89
N SER A 56 -18.04 -67.39 29.62
CA SER A 56 -18.10 -68.29 28.46
C SER A 56 -17.04 -67.90 27.43
N VAL A 57 -15.96 -68.68 27.30
CA VAL A 57 -14.84 -68.30 26.43
C VAL A 57 -15.15 -68.50 24.94
N ASP A 58 -15.96 -69.51 24.60
CA ASP A 58 -16.15 -69.97 23.22
C ASP A 58 -17.55 -69.66 22.64
N ALA A 59 -18.53 -69.29 23.47
CA ALA A 59 -19.90 -68.98 23.06
C ALA A 59 -20.36 -67.61 23.56
N ILE A 60 -21.08 -66.88 22.72
CA ILE A 60 -21.72 -65.61 23.08
C ILE A 60 -22.90 -65.84 24.02
N SER A 61 -23.05 -65.00 25.05
CA SER A 61 -24.25 -65.02 25.90
C SER A 61 -25.43 -64.32 25.21
N PHE A 62 -26.66 -64.58 25.67
CA PHE A 62 -27.84 -63.89 25.14
C PHE A 62 -27.78 -62.37 25.37
N GLU A 63 -27.28 -61.93 26.53
CA GLU A 63 -27.10 -60.50 26.84
C GLU A 63 -26.07 -59.83 25.91
N GLU A 64 -24.94 -60.50 25.63
CA GLU A 64 -23.96 -60.03 24.66
C GLU A 64 -24.59 -59.95 23.26
N TYR A 65 -25.35 -60.97 22.86
CA TYR A 65 -26.01 -61.00 21.54
C TYR A 65 -26.98 -59.84 21.35
N ASP A 66 -27.81 -59.54 22.35
CA ASP A 66 -28.76 -58.43 22.29
C ASP A 66 -28.05 -57.07 22.17
N ILE A 67 -26.92 -56.90 22.87
CA ILE A 67 -26.07 -55.71 22.74
C ILE A 67 -25.51 -55.59 21.33
N MET A 68 -24.94 -56.69 20.79
CA MET A 68 -24.37 -56.69 19.44
C MET A 68 -25.44 -56.40 18.38
N MET A 69 -26.65 -56.93 18.54
CA MET A 69 -27.79 -56.63 17.67
C MET A 69 -28.29 -55.19 17.79
N SER A 70 -28.24 -54.60 18.98
CA SER A 70 -28.57 -53.19 19.20
C SER A 70 -27.57 -52.27 18.51
N LEU A 71 -26.27 -52.52 18.72
CA LEU A 71 -25.18 -51.78 18.07
C LEU A 71 -25.21 -51.95 16.55
N ALA A 72 -25.55 -53.14 16.04
CA ALA A 72 -25.63 -53.41 14.60
C ALA A 72 -26.81 -52.69 13.90
N LYS A 73 -27.79 -52.18 14.67
CA LYS A 73 -28.88 -51.34 14.16
C LYS A 73 -28.52 -49.86 14.08
N ASP A 74 -27.41 -49.44 14.66
CA ASP A 74 -26.93 -48.07 14.52
C ASP A 74 -26.53 -47.82 13.06
N GLU A 75 -27.22 -46.90 12.40
CA GLU A 75 -27.00 -46.57 10.99
C GLU A 75 -25.57 -46.06 10.69
N ARG A 76 -24.85 -45.64 11.73
CA ARG A 76 -23.44 -45.22 11.61
C ARG A 76 -22.50 -46.41 11.53
N ILE A 77 -22.87 -47.59 12.00
CA ILE A 77 -22.01 -48.78 12.05
C ILE A 77 -22.28 -49.64 10.81
N ALA A 78 -21.32 -49.67 9.89
CA ALA A 78 -21.42 -50.42 8.64
C ALA A 78 -21.12 -51.91 8.85
N SER A 79 -20.13 -52.23 9.68
CA SER A 79 -19.79 -53.60 10.05
C SER A 79 -19.22 -53.65 11.46
N MET A 80 -19.26 -54.83 12.06
CA MET A 80 -18.80 -55.06 13.42
C MET A 80 -18.32 -56.49 13.58
N LEU A 81 -17.25 -56.64 14.35
CA LEU A 81 -16.61 -57.90 14.66
C LEU A 81 -16.31 -57.93 16.16
N TYR A 82 -16.61 -59.04 16.80
CA TYR A 82 -16.30 -59.23 18.22
C TYR A 82 -15.45 -60.48 18.42
N LEU A 83 -14.29 -60.30 19.05
CA LEU A 83 -13.27 -61.33 19.24
C LEU A 83 -13.15 -61.73 20.71
N SER A 84 -12.97 -63.02 20.97
CA SER A 84 -12.64 -63.56 22.29
C SER A 84 -11.15 -63.44 22.61
N ARG A 85 -10.78 -63.68 23.88
CA ARG A 85 -9.40 -63.80 24.35
C ARG A 85 -8.54 -64.77 23.53
N LYS A 86 -9.14 -65.87 23.04
CA LYS A 86 -8.45 -66.90 22.24
C LYS A 86 -8.33 -66.50 20.76
N GLY A 87 -8.76 -65.30 20.38
CA GLY A 87 -8.79 -64.86 18.99
C GLY A 87 -9.83 -65.62 18.17
N ARG A 88 -10.97 -66.00 18.76
CA ARG A 88 -12.11 -66.56 18.00
C ARG A 88 -13.17 -65.48 17.81
N VAL A 89 -13.82 -65.50 16.66
CA VAL A 89 -14.96 -64.63 16.37
C VAL A 89 -16.13 -65.05 17.25
N ARG A 90 -16.51 -64.22 18.23
CA ARG A 90 -17.68 -64.45 19.10
C ARG A 90 -18.97 -63.99 18.44
N TRP A 91 -18.88 -62.91 17.67
CA TRP A 91 -20.03 -62.37 16.96
C TRP A 91 -19.60 -61.78 15.63
N HIS A 92 -20.41 -62.04 14.62
CA HIS A 92 -20.36 -61.40 13.33
C HIS A 92 -21.76 -61.43 12.71
N LYS A 93 -22.10 -60.45 11.87
CA LYS A 93 -23.41 -60.38 11.19
C LYS A 93 -23.73 -61.65 10.40
N GLU A 94 -22.72 -62.20 9.74
CA GLU A 94 -22.82 -63.48 9.05
C GLU A 94 -22.46 -64.64 9.97
N ALA A 95 -23.44 -65.52 10.24
CA ALA A 95 -23.30 -66.61 11.20
C ALA A 95 -22.18 -67.60 10.87
N ARG A 96 -21.80 -67.75 9.58
CA ARG A 96 -20.72 -68.65 9.12
C ARG A 96 -19.35 -68.32 9.71
N PHE A 97 -19.14 -67.08 10.16
CA PHE A 97 -17.88 -66.64 10.74
C PHE A 97 -17.84 -66.80 12.26
N MET A 98 -18.99 -67.01 12.92
CA MET A 98 -19.02 -67.21 14.36
C MET A 98 -18.28 -68.51 14.76
N GLY A 99 -17.44 -68.42 15.77
CA GLY A 99 -16.56 -69.49 16.23
C GLY A 99 -15.29 -69.68 15.41
N MET A 100 -15.14 -69.00 14.26
CA MET A 100 -13.94 -69.09 13.42
C MET A 100 -12.71 -68.48 14.13
N PRO A 101 -11.52 -69.09 14.03
CA PRO A 101 -10.27 -68.45 14.45
C PRO A 101 -10.00 -67.15 13.67
N TRP A 102 -9.37 -66.18 14.32
CA TRP A 102 -9.08 -64.86 13.74
C TRP A 102 -8.22 -64.94 12.48
N GLU A 103 -7.23 -65.83 12.45
CA GLU A 103 -6.36 -66.01 11.28
C GLU A 103 -7.15 -66.50 10.06
N ASP A 104 -8.05 -67.47 10.25
CA ASP A 104 -8.91 -68.01 9.19
C ASP A 104 -9.92 -66.97 8.71
N PHE A 105 -10.47 -66.18 9.64
CA PHE A 105 -11.37 -65.07 9.31
C PHE A 105 -10.64 -64.00 8.50
N ARG A 106 -9.46 -63.57 8.96
CA ARG A 106 -8.63 -62.55 8.32
C ARG A 106 -8.18 -62.95 6.92
N ALA A 107 -7.95 -64.24 6.68
CA ALA A 107 -7.62 -64.76 5.35
C ALA A 107 -8.79 -64.62 4.36
N GLN A 108 -10.03 -64.72 4.83
CA GLN A 108 -11.24 -64.60 4.02
C GLN A 108 -11.73 -63.15 3.90
N VAL A 109 -11.65 -62.40 4.99
CA VAL A 109 -12.09 -61.00 5.10
C VAL A 109 -10.96 -60.21 5.76
N PRO A 110 -10.03 -59.67 4.95
CA PRO A 110 -8.91 -58.90 5.50
C PRO A 110 -9.45 -57.61 6.17
N PRO A 111 -8.98 -57.27 7.39
CA PRO A 111 -9.36 -56.03 8.03
C PRO A 111 -8.87 -54.84 7.20
N PRO A 112 -9.64 -53.74 7.15
CA PRO A 112 -9.30 -52.60 6.31
C PRO A 112 -8.06 -51.85 6.79
N THR A 113 -7.71 -51.95 8.08
CA THR A 113 -6.51 -51.32 8.68
C THR A 113 -5.85 -52.22 9.74
N ASP A 114 -4.87 -51.67 10.47
CA ASP A 114 -4.15 -52.33 11.58
C ASP A 114 -4.76 -52.03 12.96
N ALA A 115 -5.97 -51.46 13.04
CA ALA A 115 -6.56 -50.97 14.28
C ALA A 115 -6.67 -52.06 15.35
N ILE A 116 -7.13 -53.26 14.98
CA ILE A 116 -7.24 -54.42 15.89
C ILE A 116 -5.88 -54.78 16.50
N SER A 117 -4.84 -54.92 15.68
CA SER A 117 -3.50 -55.27 16.15
C SER A 117 -2.91 -54.19 17.07
N GLN A 118 -3.10 -52.91 16.73
CA GLN A 118 -2.62 -51.80 17.55
C GLN A 118 -3.40 -51.67 18.87
N ALA A 119 -4.71 -51.91 18.85
CA ALA A 119 -5.54 -51.94 20.05
C ALA A 119 -5.10 -53.06 20.99
N TYR A 120 -4.78 -54.24 20.43
CA TYR A 120 -4.23 -55.37 21.19
C TYR A 120 -2.89 -55.02 21.86
N LEU A 121 -1.95 -54.44 21.12
CA LEU A 121 -0.61 -54.10 21.63
C LEU A 121 -0.66 -52.99 22.70
N SER A 122 -1.44 -51.94 22.44
CA SER A 122 -1.52 -50.76 23.31
C SER A 122 -2.46 -50.91 24.50
N LYS A 123 -3.36 -51.90 24.48
CA LYS A 123 -4.45 -52.10 25.47
C LYS A 123 -5.41 -50.91 25.58
N LEU A 124 -5.44 -50.05 24.57
CA LEU A 124 -6.28 -48.86 24.49
C LEU A 124 -7.09 -48.86 23.18
N PRO A 125 -8.27 -48.19 23.14
CA PRO A 125 -9.01 -48.01 21.91
C PRO A 125 -8.13 -47.39 20.82
N LYS A 126 -8.23 -47.91 19.59
CA LYS A 126 -7.53 -47.37 18.42
C LYS A 126 -8.52 -47.05 17.31
N VAL A 127 -8.31 -45.90 16.72
CA VAL A 127 -9.08 -45.43 15.57
C VAL A 127 -8.13 -45.27 14.39
N ARG A 128 -8.52 -45.84 13.24
CA ARG A 128 -7.83 -45.68 11.97
C ARG A 128 -8.81 -45.24 10.89
N GLN A 129 -8.37 -44.32 10.03
CA GLN A 129 -9.14 -43.99 8.84
C GLN A 129 -8.87 -45.03 7.77
N VAL A 130 -9.93 -45.57 7.17
CA VAL A 130 -9.79 -46.46 6.01
C VAL A 130 -9.38 -45.64 4.80
N LYS A 131 -8.32 -46.06 4.10
CA LYS A 131 -7.76 -45.30 2.98
C LYS A 131 -8.71 -45.39 1.79
N GLY A 132 -9.15 -44.23 1.29
CA GLY A 132 -10.01 -44.15 0.10
C GLY A 132 -11.49 -44.38 0.35
N GLU A 133 -11.88 -44.70 1.58
CA GLU A 133 -13.29 -44.95 1.96
C GLU A 133 -13.73 -44.00 3.09
N PRO A 134 -15.02 -43.66 3.18
CA PRO A 134 -15.55 -42.75 4.19
C PRO A 134 -15.79 -43.48 5.52
N PHE A 135 -14.85 -44.32 5.97
CA PHE A 135 -14.97 -45.11 7.19
C PHE A 135 -13.84 -44.86 8.19
N TYR A 136 -14.19 -44.99 9.47
CA TYR A 136 -13.25 -45.20 10.57
C TYR A 136 -13.35 -46.65 11.04
N GLU A 137 -12.22 -47.33 11.14
CA GLU A 137 -12.11 -48.59 11.90
C GLU A 137 -11.78 -48.24 13.35
N ILE A 138 -12.62 -48.68 14.28
CA ILE A 138 -12.52 -48.42 15.71
C ILE A 138 -12.43 -49.76 16.43
N ALA A 139 -11.23 -50.09 16.91
CA ALA A 139 -10.97 -51.28 17.70
C ALA A 139 -10.91 -50.93 19.19
N ILE A 140 -11.79 -51.54 19.98
CA ILE A 140 -11.97 -51.29 21.42
C ILE A 140 -11.63 -52.57 22.18
N PRO A 141 -10.49 -52.61 22.89
CA PRO A 141 -10.13 -53.77 23.68
C PRO A 141 -10.86 -53.78 25.02
N PHE A 142 -11.42 -54.93 25.38
CA PHE A 142 -11.92 -55.20 26.72
C PHE A 142 -10.81 -55.83 27.55
N SER A 143 -10.49 -55.22 28.68
CA SER A 143 -9.44 -55.71 29.57
C SER A 143 -9.92 -55.89 31.01
N VAL A 144 -9.33 -56.89 31.68
CA VAL A 144 -9.51 -57.18 33.11
C VAL A 144 -8.12 -57.36 33.70
N ARG A 145 -7.82 -56.62 34.78
CA ARG A 145 -6.50 -56.63 35.44
C ARG A 145 -5.32 -56.41 34.48
N GLY A 146 -5.52 -55.63 33.42
CA GLY A 146 -4.49 -55.31 32.43
C GLY A 146 -4.26 -56.37 31.35
N GLU A 147 -5.02 -57.46 31.33
CA GLU A 147 -5.04 -58.45 30.25
C GLU A 147 -6.23 -58.20 29.33
N ILE A 148 -6.03 -58.33 28.02
CA ILE A 148 -7.12 -58.24 27.04
C ILE A 148 -7.88 -59.55 27.02
N ILE A 149 -9.18 -59.48 27.25
CA ILE A 149 -10.09 -60.63 27.27
C ILE A 149 -11.00 -60.67 26.04
N GLY A 150 -11.02 -59.61 25.24
CA GLY A 150 -11.70 -59.56 23.94
C GLY A 150 -11.49 -58.21 23.27
N ILE A 151 -11.83 -58.11 21.98
CA ILE A 151 -11.77 -56.87 21.21
C ILE A 151 -13.07 -56.77 20.42
N MET A 152 -13.71 -55.60 20.46
CA MET A 152 -14.75 -55.26 19.50
C MET A 152 -14.19 -54.29 18.48
N ASP A 153 -14.33 -54.66 17.22
CA ASP A 153 -13.95 -53.86 16.07
C ASP A 153 -15.20 -53.37 15.35
N LEU A 154 -15.22 -52.08 15.03
CA LEU A 154 -16.37 -51.39 14.44
C LEU A 154 -15.91 -50.60 13.22
N LEU A 155 -16.62 -50.77 12.10
CA LEU A 155 -16.46 -49.92 10.93
C LEU A 155 -17.56 -48.86 10.94
N VAL A 156 -17.18 -47.60 11.18
CA VAL A 156 -18.10 -46.48 11.37
C VAL A 156 -18.07 -45.54 10.17
N SER A 157 -19.24 -45.24 9.61
CA SER A 157 -19.43 -44.32 8.49
C SER A 157 -19.22 -42.86 8.89
N ARG A 158 -18.46 -42.14 8.08
CA ARG A 158 -18.22 -40.69 8.17
C ARG A 158 -19.18 -39.88 7.31
N ALA A 159 -20.00 -40.53 6.49
CA ALA A 159 -20.88 -39.85 5.53
C ALA A 159 -21.81 -38.83 6.20
N GLY A 160 -22.34 -39.15 7.40
CA GLY A 160 -23.15 -38.21 8.17
C GLY A 160 -22.37 -36.97 8.62
N ALA A 161 -21.12 -37.12 9.04
CA ALA A 161 -20.25 -36.00 9.40
C ALA A 161 -19.93 -35.12 8.17
N GLU A 162 -19.66 -35.72 7.00
CA GLU A 162 -19.39 -34.98 5.76
C GLU A 162 -20.57 -34.12 5.31
N VAL A 163 -21.80 -34.65 5.39
CA VAL A 163 -23.01 -33.88 5.08
C VAL A 163 -23.20 -32.71 6.05
N LEU A 164 -22.95 -32.93 7.34
CA LEU A 164 -23.01 -31.87 8.36
C LEU A 164 -21.94 -30.80 8.14
N ILE A 165 -20.71 -31.18 7.80
CA ILE A 165 -19.63 -30.26 7.45
C ILE A 165 -20.03 -29.45 6.21
N GLY A 166 -20.54 -30.08 5.16
CA GLY A 166 -20.97 -29.37 3.95
C GLY A 166 -22.13 -28.39 4.21
N SER A 167 -23.08 -28.76 5.07
CA SER A 167 -24.15 -27.87 5.50
C SER A 167 -23.62 -26.67 6.30
N ALA A 168 -22.73 -26.92 7.27
CA ALA A 168 -22.08 -25.87 8.05
C ALA A 168 -21.25 -24.92 7.17
N MET A 169 -20.52 -25.44 6.19
CA MET A 169 -19.73 -24.64 5.25
C MET A 169 -20.61 -23.72 4.39
N ARG A 170 -21.75 -24.20 3.89
CA ARG A 170 -22.69 -23.34 3.15
C ARG A 170 -23.20 -22.20 4.03
N LYS A 171 -23.60 -22.50 5.28
CA LYS A 171 -24.03 -21.47 6.24
C LYS A 171 -22.92 -20.47 6.55
N TYR A 172 -21.67 -20.94 6.68
CA TYR A 172 -20.50 -20.08 6.86
C TYR A 172 -20.31 -19.14 5.68
N VAL A 173 -20.36 -19.65 4.43
CA VAL A 173 -20.22 -18.82 3.23
C VAL A 173 -21.29 -17.75 3.18
N PHE A 174 -22.57 -18.10 3.39
CA PHE A 174 -23.65 -17.12 3.43
C PHE A 174 -23.50 -16.10 4.56
N GLY A 175 -23.10 -16.55 5.75
CA GLY A 175 -22.84 -15.68 6.89
C GLY A 175 -21.68 -14.72 6.63
N ALA A 176 -20.57 -15.21 6.08
CA ALA A 176 -19.39 -14.42 5.78
C ALA A 176 -19.66 -13.37 4.68
N VAL A 177 -20.40 -13.74 3.63
CA VAL A 177 -20.86 -12.77 2.62
C VAL A 177 -21.77 -11.72 3.26
N GLY A 178 -22.72 -12.14 4.09
CA GLY A 178 -23.62 -11.23 4.81
C GLY A 178 -22.87 -10.23 5.70
N VAL A 179 -21.89 -10.70 6.47
CA VAL A 179 -21.04 -9.87 7.32
C VAL A 179 -20.17 -8.92 6.48
N LEU A 180 -19.62 -9.39 5.35
CA LEU A 180 -18.83 -8.55 4.45
C LEU A 180 -19.67 -7.41 3.87
N PHE A 181 -20.93 -7.65 3.52
CA PHE A 181 -21.82 -6.56 3.09
C PHE A 181 -22.22 -5.65 4.25
N LEU A 182 -22.60 -6.21 5.41
CA LEU A 182 -23.07 -5.42 6.56
C LEU A 182 -21.99 -4.53 7.16
N LEU A 183 -20.76 -5.01 7.28
CA LEU A 183 -19.65 -4.23 7.84
C LEU A 183 -18.86 -3.53 6.74
N GLY A 184 -18.69 -4.16 5.59
CA GLY A 184 -17.81 -3.63 4.55
C GLY A 184 -18.37 -2.43 3.80
N LEU A 185 -19.68 -2.38 3.51
CA LEU A 185 -20.29 -1.22 2.86
C LEU A 185 -20.19 0.05 3.72
N PRO A 186 -20.61 0.03 5.01
CA PRO A 186 -20.44 1.20 5.87
C PRO A 186 -18.98 1.59 6.00
N LEU A 187 -18.08 0.65 6.26
CA LEU A 187 -16.67 0.94 6.45
C LEU A 187 -16.02 1.52 5.19
N TYR A 188 -16.39 1.01 4.01
CA TYR A 188 -15.99 1.61 2.72
C TYR A 188 -16.48 3.05 2.59
N PHE A 189 -17.74 3.32 2.92
CA PHE A 189 -18.30 4.68 2.84
C PHE A 189 -17.60 5.62 3.82
N PHE A 190 -17.36 5.17 5.05
CA PHE A 190 -16.59 5.91 6.04
C PHE A 190 -15.17 6.21 5.53
N PHE A 191 -14.45 5.19 5.06
CA PHE A 191 -13.09 5.39 4.57
C PHE A 191 -13.04 6.33 3.35
N HIS A 192 -14.00 6.19 2.44
CA HIS A 192 -14.09 7.06 1.28
C HIS A 192 -14.39 8.52 1.66
N HIS A 193 -15.34 8.73 2.57
CA HIS A 193 -15.78 10.06 2.97
C HIS A 193 -14.77 10.77 3.87
N TYR A 194 -14.15 10.05 4.82
CA TYR A 194 -13.28 10.65 5.83
C TYR A 194 -11.80 10.67 5.45
N VAL A 195 -11.34 9.78 4.57
CA VAL A 195 -9.92 9.66 4.20
C VAL A 195 -9.68 9.98 2.73
N ILE A 196 -10.31 9.24 1.81
CA ILE A 196 -10.00 9.36 0.37
C ILE A 196 -10.40 10.73 -0.16
N SER A 197 -11.65 11.15 0.05
CA SER A 197 -12.13 12.42 -0.49
C SER A 197 -11.37 13.64 0.04
N PRO A 198 -11.06 13.75 1.36
CA PRO A 198 -10.21 14.82 1.85
C PRO A 198 -8.79 14.78 1.30
N MET A 199 -8.21 13.60 1.08
CA MET A 199 -6.90 13.48 0.43
C MET A 199 -6.92 13.97 -1.03
N ASP A 200 -7.99 13.68 -1.78
CA ASP A 200 -8.14 14.17 -3.15
C ASP A 200 -8.27 15.70 -3.16
N VAL A 201 -9.08 16.28 -2.25
CA VAL A 201 -9.18 17.75 -2.09
C VAL A 201 -7.84 18.37 -1.71
N LEU A 202 -7.06 17.73 -0.82
CA LEU A 202 -5.73 18.22 -0.45
C LEU A 202 -4.80 18.20 -1.66
N ARG A 203 -4.79 17.10 -2.42
CA ARG A 203 -4.00 16.99 -3.64
C ARG A 203 -4.35 18.09 -4.64
N GLU A 204 -5.63 18.29 -4.92
CA GLU A 204 -6.10 19.35 -5.82
C GLU A 204 -5.73 20.74 -5.30
N SER A 205 -5.80 20.96 -3.99
CA SER A 205 -5.41 22.22 -3.35
C SER A 205 -3.92 22.50 -3.54
N VAL A 206 -3.07 21.48 -3.41
CA VAL A 206 -1.61 21.58 -3.62
C VAL A 206 -1.30 21.81 -5.10
N GLU A 207 -1.93 21.06 -6.01
CA GLU A 207 -1.76 21.23 -7.46
C GLU A 207 -2.26 22.61 -7.93
N GLY A 208 -3.25 23.19 -7.26
CA GLY A 208 -3.81 24.51 -7.55
C GLY A 208 -3.01 25.69 -6.99
N VAL A 209 -1.97 25.48 -6.18
CA VAL A 209 -1.15 26.58 -5.66
C VAL A 209 -0.38 27.23 -6.79
N SER A 210 -0.58 28.54 -6.97
CA SER A 210 0.19 29.35 -7.91
C SER A 210 1.19 30.24 -7.19
N LEU A 211 2.29 30.56 -7.87
CA LEU A 211 3.33 31.51 -7.43
C LEU A 211 2.80 32.93 -7.17
N LYS A 212 1.54 33.23 -7.49
CA LYS A 212 0.94 34.55 -7.22
C LYS A 212 0.24 34.59 -5.85
N ASN A 213 -0.41 33.51 -5.44
CA ASN A 213 -1.28 33.52 -4.27
C ASN A 213 -0.70 32.78 -3.07
N PHE A 214 0.18 31.78 -3.25
CA PHE A 214 0.80 30.96 -2.19
C PHE A 214 -0.18 30.50 -1.09
N ASP A 215 -1.43 30.31 -1.44
CA ASP A 215 -2.50 30.01 -0.50
C ASP A 215 -3.08 28.64 -0.80
N LEU A 216 -3.13 27.80 0.23
CA LEU A 216 -3.65 26.45 0.15
C LEU A 216 -5.13 26.50 0.50
N ARG A 217 -6.00 26.28 -0.50
CA ARG A 217 -7.45 26.27 -0.32
C ARG A 217 -7.95 24.94 0.23
N PHE A 218 -7.53 24.59 1.44
CA PHE A 218 -7.94 23.37 2.11
C PHE A 218 -8.89 23.70 3.30
N PRO A 219 -10.02 22.99 3.47
CA PRO A 219 -10.91 23.20 4.60
C PRO A 219 -10.20 23.01 5.95
N ALA A 220 -10.52 23.85 6.93
CA ALA A 220 -9.96 23.72 8.27
C ALA A 220 -10.41 22.39 8.92
N ARG A 221 -9.43 21.59 9.35
CA ARG A 221 -9.64 20.30 10.02
C ARG A 221 -8.67 20.16 11.19
N SER A 222 -9.07 19.38 12.20
CA SER A 222 -8.29 19.11 13.41
C SER A 222 -7.79 17.66 13.47
N ASP A 223 -7.77 16.96 12.34
CA ASP A 223 -7.24 15.61 12.18
C ASP A 223 -5.82 15.63 11.60
N GLU A 224 -5.21 14.46 11.42
CA GLU A 224 -3.86 14.29 10.88
C GLU A 224 -3.72 14.89 9.46
N LEU A 225 -4.80 14.87 8.68
CA LEU A 225 -4.84 15.53 7.37
C LEU A 225 -4.84 17.05 7.50
N GLY A 226 -5.53 17.61 8.49
CA GLY A 226 -5.47 19.02 8.85
C GLY A 226 -4.08 19.46 9.31
N GLU A 227 -3.38 18.63 10.11
CA GLU A 227 -1.99 18.89 10.51
C GLU A 227 -1.05 18.92 9.29
N LEU A 228 -1.22 17.97 8.36
CA LEU A 228 -0.47 17.92 7.11
C LEU A 228 -0.73 19.16 6.26
N ALA A 229 -1.99 19.56 6.08
CA ALA A 229 -2.36 20.78 5.38
C ALA A 229 -1.70 22.00 6.03
N GLY A 230 -1.71 22.08 7.37
CA GLY A 230 -1.03 23.14 8.12
C GLY A 230 0.50 23.16 7.90
N ALA A 231 1.13 21.99 7.78
CA ALA A 231 2.55 21.90 7.44
C ALA A 231 2.83 22.42 6.02
N VAL A 232 1.99 22.08 5.05
CA VAL A 232 2.08 22.58 3.67
C VAL A 232 1.88 24.10 3.63
N THR A 233 0.88 24.64 4.34
CA THR A 233 0.65 26.10 4.41
C THR A 233 1.85 26.83 5.00
N ARG A 234 2.50 26.28 6.05
CA ARG A 234 3.74 26.85 6.61
C ARG A 234 4.89 26.82 5.61
N LEU A 235 5.01 25.76 4.80
CA LEU A 235 6.01 25.67 3.73
C LEU A 235 5.77 26.75 2.66
N MET A 236 4.53 26.91 2.22
CA MET A 236 4.14 27.95 1.25
C MET A 236 4.42 29.36 1.77
N ALA A 237 4.14 29.62 3.05
CA ALA A 237 4.44 30.90 3.69
C ALA A 237 5.96 31.20 3.72
N ARG A 238 6.80 30.19 4.01
CA ARG A 238 8.27 30.34 3.97
C ARG A 238 8.77 30.63 2.55
N MET A 239 8.26 29.90 1.56
CA MET A 239 8.61 30.14 0.15
C MET A 239 8.23 31.55 -0.30
N LYS A 240 7.05 32.04 0.09
CA LYS A 240 6.62 33.40 -0.21
C LYS A 240 7.59 34.44 0.34
N VAL A 241 7.98 34.31 1.61
CA VAL A 241 8.94 35.22 2.26
C VAL A 241 10.31 35.16 1.57
N GLU A 242 10.76 33.98 1.15
CA GLU A 242 12.04 33.81 0.46
C GLU A 242 12.03 34.47 -0.94
N ILE A 243 10.96 34.28 -1.72
CA ILE A 243 10.79 34.89 -3.04
C ILE A 243 10.67 36.42 -2.95
N GLU A 244 9.86 36.93 -2.01
CA GLU A 244 9.77 38.38 -1.75
C GLU A 244 11.12 38.94 -1.27
N GLY A 245 11.87 38.16 -0.48
CA GLY A 245 13.22 38.50 -0.02
C GLY A 245 14.22 38.64 -1.17
N ILE A 246 14.20 37.71 -2.14
CA ILE A 246 15.04 37.77 -3.35
C ILE A 246 14.67 39.00 -4.19
N SER A 247 13.39 39.18 -4.49
CA SER A 247 12.90 40.34 -5.27
C SER A 247 13.27 41.68 -4.63
N ASN A 248 13.15 41.79 -3.30
CA ASN A 248 13.55 43.00 -2.58
C ASN A 248 15.07 43.21 -2.58
N ARG A 249 15.88 42.14 -2.48
CA ARG A 249 17.35 42.24 -2.58
C ARG A 249 17.77 42.73 -3.96
N ASP A 250 17.20 42.17 -5.02
CA ASP A 250 17.48 42.58 -6.39
C ASP A 250 17.11 44.04 -6.63
N ARG A 251 15.94 44.48 -6.14
CA ARG A 251 15.54 45.88 -6.20
C ARG A 251 16.50 46.79 -5.46
N THR A 252 16.87 46.42 -4.23
CA THR A 252 17.80 47.20 -3.40
C THR A 252 19.17 47.30 -4.05
N TYR A 253 19.65 46.22 -4.68
CA TYR A 253 20.91 46.18 -5.40
C TYR A 253 20.88 47.12 -6.61
N LYS A 254 19.83 47.05 -7.45
CA LYS A 254 19.65 47.97 -8.59
C LYS A 254 19.61 49.43 -8.15
N GLU A 255 18.88 49.76 -7.08
CA GLU A 255 18.82 51.13 -6.54
C GLU A 255 20.17 51.60 -5.96
N ALA A 256 20.96 50.71 -5.37
CA ALA A 256 22.31 51.03 -4.87
C ALA A 256 23.28 51.26 -6.04
N GLU A 257 23.21 50.43 -7.08
CA GLU A 257 24.01 50.55 -8.29
C GLU A 257 23.71 51.85 -9.04
N GLN A 258 22.43 52.19 -9.23
CA GLN A 258 22.04 53.47 -9.85
C GLN A 258 22.57 54.67 -9.07
N ARG A 259 22.51 54.63 -7.73
CA ARG A 259 23.08 55.67 -6.87
C ARG A 259 24.59 55.77 -7.01
N TRP A 260 25.28 54.63 -7.09
CA TRP A 260 26.73 54.59 -7.27
C TRP A 260 27.18 55.19 -8.60
N TRP A 261 26.55 54.80 -9.72
CA TRP A 261 26.82 55.38 -11.04
C TRP A 261 26.55 56.89 -11.07
N ARG A 262 25.42 57.32 -10.48
CA ARG A 262 25.08 58.74 -10.36
C ARG A 262 26.15 59.53 -9.60
N SER A 263 26.63 59.00 -8.47
CA SER A 263 27.66 59.65 -7.66
C SER A 263 29.00 59.72 -8.38
N LEU A 264 29.44 58.63 -9.04
CA LEU A 264 30.71 58.61 -9.76
C LEU A 264 30.72 59.53 -10.98
N LEU A 265 29.69 59.43 -11.82
CA LEU A 265 29.66 60.16 -13.08
C LEU A 265 29.43 61.66 -12.87
N ASN A 266 28.71 62.07 -11.83
CA ASN A 266 28.59 63.49 -11.46
C ASN A 266 29.93 64.13 -11.08
N ILE A 267 30.89 63.35 -10.57
CA ILE A 267 32.23 63.85 -10.19
C ILE A 267 33.15 63.91 -11.41
N ILE A 268 33.07 62.90 -12.28
CA ILE A 268 34.03 62.67 -13.37
C ILE A 268 33.63 63.41 -14.65
N VAL A 269 32.33 63.48 -14.96
CA VAL A 269 31.83 63.99 -16.24
C VAL A 269 31.55 65.49 -16.14
N PRO A 270 32.20 66.34 -16.97
CA PRO A 270 31.91 67.77 -17.02
C PRO A 270 30.46 68.05 -17.40
N ALA A 271 29.88 69.15 -16.90
CA ALA A 271 28.48 69.52 -17.17
C ALA A 271 28.16 69.75 -18.66
N THR A 272 29.16 69.91 -19.51
CA THR A 272 29.05 70.07 -20.97
C THR A 272 28.91 68.75 -21.73
N ASN A 273 29.09 67.61 -21.05
CA ASN A 273 29.09 66.28 -21.65
C ASN A 273 27.83 65.52 -21.24
N TYR A 274 27.32 64.65 -22.12
CA TYR A 274 26.21 63.76 -21.80
C TYR A 274 26.71 62.33 -21.56
N VAL A 275 26.10 61.61 -20.61
CA VAL A 275 26.47 60.22 -20.33
C VAL A 275 25.21 59.38 -20.13
N ILE A 276 25.25 58.14 -20.64
CA ILE A 276 24.23 57.11 -20.47
C ILE A 276 24.92 55.83 -20.01
N VAL A 277 24.38 55.19 -18.98
CA VAL A 277 24.76 53.85 -18.52
C VAL A 277 23.57 52.93 -18.74
N VAL A 278 23.81 51.79 -19.39
CA VAL A 278 22.79 50.76 -19.60
C VAL A 278 23.20 49.42 -18.98
N ASP A 279 22.20 48.67 -18.55
CA ASP A 279 22.33 47.31 -18.01
C ASP A 279 22.41 46.24 -19.12
N GLU A 280 22.46 44.98 -18.70
CA GLU A 280 22.51 43.80 -19.59
C GLU A 280 21.31 43.67 -20.53
N ASN A 281 20.17 44.27 -20.17
CA ASN A 281 18.94 44.28 -20.97
C ASN A 281 18.79 45.57 -21.77
N ASN A 282 19.85 46.37 -21.90
CA ASN A 282 19.86 47.69 -22.52
C ASN A 282 18.87 48.68 -21.87
N SER A 283 18.49 48.46 -20.61
CA SER A 283 17.70 49.40 -19.84
C SER A 283 18.63 50.45 -19.22
N ILE A 284 18.20 51.71 -19.24
CA ILE A 284 19.01 52.83 -18.75
C ILE A 284 19.06 52.79 -17.22
N LEU A 285 20.25 52.58 -16.68
CA LEU A 285 20.54 52.67 -15.25
C LEU A 285 20.72 54.13 -14.82
N TYR A 286 21.37 54.94 -15.66
CA TYR A 286 21.63 56.35 -15.34
C TYR A 286 21.82 57.18 -16.61
N ALA A 287 21.32 58.41 -16.60
CA ALA A 287 21.63 59.44 -17.57
C ALA A 287 21.76 60.80 -16.85
N ASN A 288 22.70 61.64 -17.28
CA ASN A 288 22.92 62.97 -16.68
C ASN A 288 22.09 64.10 -17.32
N PHE A 289 21.07 63.76 -18.11
CA PHE A 289 20.16 64.69 -18.77
C PHE A 289 18.72 64.22 -18.65
N GLU A 290 17.78 65.14 -18.82
CA GLU A 290 16.35 64.81 -18.79
C GLU A 290 15.99 63.92 -19.99
N LEU A 291 15.48 62.72 -19.67
CA LEU A 291 14.87 61.80 -20.60
C LEU A 291 13.40 62.23 -20.76
N GLY A 292 12.92 62.40 -22.00
CA GLY A 292 11.57 62.87 -22.27
C GLY A 292 10.51 62.04 -21.55
N ALA A 293 9.65 62.69 -20.78
CA ALA A 293 8.73 62.05 -19.84
C ALA A 293 7.41 61.60 -20.50
N GLY A 294 7.00 60.37 -20.19
CA GLY A 294 5.65 59.86 -20.40
C GLY A 294 5.45 58.54 -19.67
N MET A 295 4.89 58.61 -18.45
CA MET A 295 4.40 57.52 -17.57
C MET A 295 5.29 56.29 -17.34
N ASP A 296 5.63 56.04 -16.07
CA ASP A 296 6.42 54.91 -15.54
C ASP A 296 7.89 54.85 -15.98
N ALA A 297 8.64 55.88 -15.59
CA ALA A 297 10.10 56.02 -15.73
C ALA A 297 10.92 55.03 -14.88
N LYS A 298 10.56 53.74 -14.87
CA LYS A 298 11.33 52.67 -14.18
C LYS A 298 12.06 51.72 -15.12
N ASN A 299 11.74 51.69 -16.42
CA ASN A 299 12.42 50.87 -17.43
C ASN A 299 12.48 51.60 -18.78
N ILE A 300 13.33 52.62 -18.91
CA ILE A 300 13.55 53.31 -20.19
C ILE A 300 14.60 52.52 -20.96
N HIS A 301 14.26 52.02 -22.15
CA HIS A 301 15.19 51.27 -22.98
C HIS A 301 16.11 52.23 -23.75
N LEU A 302 17.33 51.80 -24.07
CA LEU A 302 18.29 52.64 -24.81
C LEU A 302 17.72 53.18 -26.13
N LEU A 303 16.94 52.35 -26.82
CA LEU A 303 16.28 52.71 -28.09
C LEU A 303 15.18 53.77 -27.94
N ASP A 304 14.63 53.97 -26.74
CA ASP A 304 13.63 55.01 -26.49
C ASP A 304 14.28 56.40 -26.41
N VAL A 305 15.58 56.46 -26.14
CA VAL A 305 16.37 57.70 -26.03
C VAL A 305 17.17 57.99 -27.30
N VAL A 306 17.49 56.94 -28.06
CA VAL A 306 18.25 56.98 -29.30
C VAL A 306 17.27 56.88 -30.47
N ASP A 307 16.95 58.02 -31.10
CA ASP A 307 16.05 58.06 -32.26
C ASP A 307 16.63 57.29 -33.46
N SER A 308 15.76 56.79 -34.32
CA SER A 308 16.04 56.09 -35.60
C SER A 308 17.03 56.81 -36.52
N GLN A 309 17.21 58.12 -36.36
CA GLN A 309 18.19 58.94 -37.10
C GLN A 309 19.63 58.79 -36.58
N GLN A 310 19.85 58.15 -35.43
CA GLN A 310 21.16 57.96 -34.79
C GLN A 310 21.78 56.59 -35.11
N GLN A 311 21.66 56.12 -36.37
CA GLN A 311 22.18 54.83 -36.83
C GLN A 311 23.68 54.66 -36.53
N THR A 312 24.44 55.75 -36.57
CA THR A 312 25.87 55.76 -36.25
C THR A 312 26.13 55.40 -34.79
N LEU A 313 25.30 55.85 -33.85
CA LEU A 313 25.42 55.50 -32.43
C LEU A 313 25.14 54.01 -32.20
N LEU A 314 24.09 53.47 -32.82
CA LEU A 314 23.77 52.04 -32.72
C LEU A 314 24.89 51.16 -33.27
N ARG A 315 25.54 51.59 -34.37
CA ARG A 315 26.71 50.91 -34.93
C ARG A 315 27.90 50.93 -33.97
N LEU A 316 28.18 52.08 -33.33
CA LEU A 316 29.28 52.20 -32.35
C LEU A 316 29.03 51.34 -31.11
N VAL A 317 27.78 51.28 -30.65
CA VAL A 317 27.36 50.39 -29.56
C VAL A 317 27.52 48.92 -29.96
N GLY A 318 27.07 48.53 -31.15
CA GLY A 318 27.27 47.17 -31.67
C GLY A 318 28.75 46.78 -31.77
N GLN A 319 29.60 47.69 -32.23
CA GLN A 319 31.04 47.47 -32.28
C GLN A 319 31.66 47.32 -30.89
N ALA A 320 31.20 48.10 -29.91
CA ALA A 320 31.66 47.96 -28.51
C ALA A 320 31.25 46.62 -27.88
N PHE A 321 30.11 46.06 -28.26
CA PHE A 321 29.71 44.70 -27.85
C PHE A 321 30.60 43.61 -28.45
N GLU A 322 31.06 43.77 -29.70
CA GLU A 322 31.98 42.84 -30.34
C GLU A 322 33.41 42.91 -29.77
N THR A 323 33.78 44.05 -29.17
CA THR A 323 35.08 44.26 -28.51
C THR A 323 34.93 44.74 -27.06
N PRO A 324 34.55 43.85 -26.12
CA PRO A 324 34.41 44.20 -24.70
C PRO A 324 35.74 44.72 -24.12
N ASP A 325 35.64 45.56 -23.09
CA ASP A 325 36.74 46.22 -22.37
C ASP A 325 37.60 47.16 -23.25
N ARG A 326 37.20 47.41 -24.50
CA ARG A 326 37.84 48.39 -25.39
C ARG A 326 36.89 49.55 -25.67
N MET A 327 37.44 50.75 -25.59
CA MET A 327 36.72 51.97 -25.94
C MET A 327 36.61 52.09 -27.46
N VAL A 328 35.39 52.29 -27.94
CA VAL A 328 35.07 52.57 -29.35
C VAL A 328 34.69 54.05 -29.47
N GLU A 329 35.34 54.76 -30.39
CA GLU A 329 35.10 56.19 -30.61
C GLU A 329 34.47 56.45 -31.98
N GLY A 330 33.61 57.46 -32.06
CA GLY A 330 33.04 57.92 -33.32
C GLY A 330 32.28 59.22 -33.19
N GLU A 331 31.69 59.69 -34.28
CA GLU A 331 30.88 60.92 -34.30
C GLU A 331 29.40 60.57 -34.44
N THR A 332 28.52 61.24 -33.68
CA THR A 332 27.07 61.10 -33.84
C THR A 332 26.37 62.44 -33.67
N VAL A 333 25.14 62.52 -34.17
CA VAL A 333 24.24 63.65 -33.91
C VAL A 333 23.34 63.27 -32.73
N PHE A 334 23.36 64.06 -31.66
CA PHE A 334 22.49 63.88 -30.50
C PHE A 334 21.85 65.23 -30.16
N LYS A 335 20.52 65.25 -29.94
CA LYS A 335 19.74 66.49 -29.72
C LYS A 335 20.05 67.62 -30.75
N ASN A 336 20.08 67.26 -32.04
CA ASN A 336 20.40 68.17 -33.16
C ASN A 336 21.79 68.85 -33.12
N GLN A 337 22.73 68.32 -32.34
CA GLN A 337 24.11 68.79 -32.29
C GLN A 337 25.09 67.64 -32.57
N SER A 338 26.23 67.95 -33.18
CA SER A 338 27.28 66.97 -33.45
C SER A 338 28.17 66.77 -32.22
N PHE A 339 28.20 65.54 -31.72
CA PHE A 339 29.03 65.13 -30.59
C PHE A 339 30.01 64.04 -31.02
N ASN A 340 31.17 64.03 -30.38
CA ASN A 340 32.02 62.86 -30.36
C ASN A 340 31.49 61.91 -29.28
N VAL A 341 31.50 60.61 -29.56
CA VAL A 341 31.00 59.56 -28.68
C VAL A 341 32.12 58.59 -28.36
N LYS A 342 32.26 58.26 -27.08
CA LYS A 342 33.03 57.13 -26.58
C LYS A 342 32.05 56.10 -26.01
N VAL A 343 32.09 54.89 -26.53
CA VAL A 343 31.33 53.76 -26.01
C VAL A 343 32.31 52.76 -25.39
N LEU A 344 32.03 52.36 -24.15
CA LEU A 344 32.76 51.30 -23.46
C LEU A 344 31.77 50.27 -22.96
N HIS A 345 31.92 49.03 -23.43
CA HIS A 345 31.20 47.89 -22.89
C HIS A 345 32.12 47.15 -21.92
N VAL A 346 31.70 47.00 -20.66
CA VAL A 346 32.46 46.33 -19.60
C VAL A 346 31.66 45.16 -19.08
N GLY A 347 32.28 43.98 -18.99
CA GLY A 347 31.67 42.80 -18.38
C GLY A 347 32.09 41.48 -19.04
N GLN A 348 32.16 40.42 -18.22
CA GLN A 348 32.56 39.07 -18.65
C GLN A 348 31.41 38.05 -18.53
N THR A 349 30.33 38.39 -17.81
CA THR A 349 29.19 37.52 -17.58
C THR A 349 27.89 38.26 -17.89
N ALA A 350 26.90 37.54 -18.43
CA ALA A 350 25.63 38.13 -18.87
C ALA A 350 24.90 38.97 -17.80
N GLU A 351 25.18 38.74 -16.52
CA GLU A 351 24.56 39.44 -15.38
C GLU A 351 25.30 40.71 -14.92
N THR A 352 26.54 40.93 -15.39
CA THR A 352 27.39 42.08 -14.95
C THR A 352 27.81 42.99 -16.09
N ASN A 353 27.23 42.80 -17.28
CA ASN A 353 27.55 43.60 -18.45
C ASN A 353 26.95 45.01 -18.33
N ARG A 354 27.79 46.03 -18.52
CA ARG A 354 27.40 47.44 -18.49
C ARG A 354 27.96 48.14 -19.72
N THR A 355 27.13 48.95 -20.38
CA THR A 355 27.60 49.80 -21.48
C THR A 355 27.52 51.26 -21.06
N LEU A 356 28.66 51.93 -21.10
CA LEU A 356 28.81 53.36 -20.85
C LEU A 356 28.92 54.08 -22.20
N ILE A 357 28.07 55.08 -22.41
CA ILE A 357 28.06 55.92 -23.61
C ILE A 357 28.30 57.36 -23.16
N LEU A 358 29.42 57.95 -23.56
CA LEU A 358 29.80 59.32 -23.25
C LEU A 358 29.80 60.17 -24.51
N PHE A 359 29.05 61.28 -24.49
CA PHE A 359 29.02 62.31 -25.52
C PHE A 359 29.80 63.52 -25.05
N TYR A 360 30.75 64.00 -25.86
CA TYR A 360 31.51 65.22 -25.59
C TYR A 360 31.52 66.12 -26.83
N PRO A 361 31.45 67.45 -26.64
CA PRO A 361 31.30 68.38 -27.76
C PRO A 361 32.52 68.31 -28.68
N LYS A 362 32.26 68.35 -29.99
CA LYS A 362 33.33 68.47 -30.98
C LYS A 362 33.96 69.86 -30.81
N GLN A 363 35.24 69.92 -30.40
CA GLN A 363 35.97 71.18 -30.38
C GLN A 363 35.94 71.75 -31.80
N GLN A 364 35.28 72.90 -31.98
CA GLN A 364 35.39 73.64 -33.23
C GLN A 364 36.88 73.97 -33.40
N SER A 365 37.52 73.38 -34.39
CA SER A 365 38.82 73.83 -34.87
C SER A 365 38.64 75.29 -35.26
N VAL A 366 39.13 76.21 -34.42
CA VAL A 366 39.32 77.61 -34.80
C VAL A 366 40.33 77.58 -35.93
N GLY A 367 39.84 77.63 -37.16
CA GLY A 367 40.66 77.87 -38.34
C GLY A 367 41.29 79.25 -38.17
N MET A 368 42.62 79.28 -38.24
CA MET A 368 43.41 80.48 -38.54
C MET A 368 43.05 81.03 -39.92
#